data_AF-A0A922IQ67-F1
#
_entry.id   AF-A0A922IQ67-F1
#
_cell.length_a   1.000
_cell.length_b   1.000
_cell.length_c   1.000
_cell.angle_alpha   90.00
_cell.angle_beta   90.00
_cell.angle_gamma   90.00
#
_symmetry.space_group_name_H-M   'P 1'
#
loop_
_entity.id
_entity.type
_entity.pdbx_description
1 polymer ?
#
loop_
_entity_poly.entity_id
_entity_poly.type
_entity_poly.pdbx_seq_one_letter_code
_entity_poly.pdbx_strand_id
1 'polypeptide(L)'
;MTLPTTDDLYSCYDKLTDSSIDLKERENAYKTVLVGVKGDENAKRLSSQFIARFSKLFENLLEESFNCFLDLCDDDDVNVRSQVVHDLLQFCKHARVFVPRVADVLVQMYQTDDKKELNVISLALSQLLHSEPKATLLGIFNRLLSMNAENSRENTLKFLCERLKSLPDNVLTSDLESFVVEQTNRVLHDVSEDEFPMLISLLSSLKCMSTLTGRQKLVGMISQQALQAVPTFNVSQFEVVVICKG
;
A
#
# COMPACT_ATOMS: atom_id res chain seq x y z
N MET A 1 12.58 32.68 -0.84
CA MET A 1 13.60 31.80 -0.23
C MET A 1 14.22 30.98 -1.34
N THR A 2 15.55 30.88 -1.36
CA THR A 2 16.27 29.97 -2.26
C THR A 2 16.05 28.53 -1.81
N LEU A 3 15.86 27.62 -2.76
CA LEU A 3 15.70 26.20 -2.46
C LEU A 3 17.04 25.59 -2.02
N PRO A 4 17.04 24.63 -1.07
CA PRO A 4 18.26 23.95 -0.64
C PRO A 4 18.96 23.24 -1.81
N THR A 5 20.25 23.47 -1.94
CA THR A 5 21.12 22.74 -2.87
C THR A 5 21.59 21.42 -2.26
N THR A 6 22.20 20.55 -3.05
CA THR A 6 22.79 19.30 -2.54
C THR A 6 23.86 19.56 -1.46
N ASP A 7 24.64 20.63 -1.59
CA ASP A 7 25.66 21.01 -0.59
C ASP A 7 25.02 21.46 0.73
N ASP A 8 23.90 22.19 0.66
CA ASP A 8 23.12 22.56 1.85
C ASP A 8 22.59 21.32 2.56
N LEU A 9 22.12 20.32 1.80
CA LEU A 9 21.62 19.06 2.35
C LEU A 9 22.72 18.24 3.01
N TYR A 10 23.92 18.15 2.44
CA TYR A 10 25.06 17.50 3.10
C TYR A 10 25.45 18.21 4.39
N SER A 11 25.44 19.55 4.39
CA SER A 11 25.67 20.34 5.60
C SER A 11 24.59 20.06 6.67
N CYS A 12 23.35 19.82 6.27
CA CYS A 12 22.27 19.40 7.19
C CYS A 12 22.51 17.97 7.71
N TYR A 13 22.98 17.05 6.87
CA TYR A 13 23.30 15.68 7.27
C TYR A 13 24.36 15.63 8.37
N ASP A 14 25.45 16.40 8.21
CA ASP A 14 26.51 16.47 9.21
C ASP A 14 25.94 16.95 10.55
N LYS A 15 25.07 17.96 10.53
CA LYS A 15 24.39 18.43 11.74
C LYS A 15 23.46 17.38 12.35
N LEU A 16 22.71 16.67 11.53
CA LEU A 16 21.74 15.67 11.97
C LEU A 16 22.41 14.44 12.58
N THR A 17 23.61 14.09 12.12
CA THR A 17 24.40 12.97 12.65
C THR A 17 25.17 13.30 13.91
N ASP A 18 25.59 14.55 14.10
CA ASP A 18 26.33 14.98 15.28
C ASP A 18 25.41 15.10 16.51
N SER A 19 25.57 14.18 17.47
CA SER A 19 24.80 14.17 18.71
C SER A 19 25.20 15.28 19.70
N SER A 20 26.32 15.97 19.46
CA SER A 20 26.75 17.11 20.29
C SER A 20 25.98 18.40 19.96
N ILE A 21 25.35 18.47 18.79
CA ILE A 21 24.54 19.62 18.36
C ILE A 21 23.19 19.60 19.06
N ASP A 22 22.73 20.78 19.46
CA ASP A 22 21.45 20.96 20.13
C ASP A 22 20.27 20.43 19.30
N LEU A 23 19.28 19.86 19.98
CA LEU A 23 18.12 19.25 19.32
C LEU A 23 17.36 20.26 18.44
N LYS A 24 17.28 21.53 18.86
CA LYS A 24 16.59 22.57 18.09
C LYS A 24 17.33 22.91 16.80
N GLU A 25 18.66 22.93 16.84
CA GLU A 25 19.47 23.13 15.64
C GLU A 25 19.37 21.95 14.67
N ARG A 26 19.32 20.74 15.20
CA ARG A 26 19.09 19.51 14.42
C ARG A 26 17.68 19.50 13.82
N GLU A 27 16.67 19.94 14.56
CA GLU A 27 15.30 20.09 14.05
C GLU A 27 15.23 21.12 12.91
N ASN A 28 15.93 22.25 13.04
CA ASN A 28 16.02 23.24 11.96
C ASN A 28 16.71 22.66 10.71
N ALA A 29 17.79 21.90 10.89
CA ALA A 29 18.44 21.19 9.78
C ALA A 29 17.50 20.19 9.13
N TYR A 30 16.71 19.45 9.92
CA TYR A 30 15.69 18.53 9.40
C TYR A 30 14.60 19.27 8.60
N LYS A 31 14.12 20.42 9.07
CA LYS A 31 13.17 21.26 8.32
C LYS A 31 13.75 21.76 7.01
N THR A 32 15.04 22.10 6.96
CA THR A 32 15.72 22.42 5.69
C THR A 32 15.73 21.21 4.75
N VAL A 33 15.97 20.00 5.27
CA VAL A 33 15.87 18.76 4.48
C VAL A 33 14.45 18.57 3.92
N LEU A 34 13.40 18.82 4.69
CA LEU A 34 12.00 18.77 4.22
C LEU A 34 11.77 19.72 3.04
N VAL A 35 12.31 20.94 3.09
CA VAL A 35 12.18 21.91 1.98
C VAL A 35 12.92 21.45 0.71
N GLY A 36 13.98 20.64 0.85
CA GLY A 36 14.77 20.14 -0.27
C GLY A 36 14.02 19.24 -1.25
N VAL A 37 12.85 18.70 -0.88
CA VAL A 37 11.97 17.94 -1.81
C VAL A 37 11.43 18.81 -2.96
N LYS A 38 11.60 20.12 -2.89
CA LYS A 38 11.23 21.08 -3.93
C LYS A 38 12.40 21.47 -4.83
N GLY A 39 13.59 20.93 -4.59
CA GLY A 39 14.83 21.22 -5.34
C GLY A 39 14.92 20.49 -6.69
N ASP A 40 16.14 20.32 -7.19
CA ASP A 40 16.42 19.49 -8.38
C ASP A 40 16.34 17.99 -8.06
N GLU A 41 16.48 17.11 -9.08
CA GLU A 41 16.31 15.66 -8.90
C GLU A 41 17.32 15.08 -7.90
N ASN A 42 18.52 15.65 -7.80
CA ASN A 42 19.53 15.22 -6.84
C ASN A 42 19.15 15.63 -5.41
N ALA A 43 18.71 16.87 -5.23
CA ALA A 43 18.23 17.38 -3.94
C ALA A 43 17.01 16.59 -3.47
N LYS A 44 16.04 16.30 -4.36
CA LYS A 44 14.86 15.48 -4.06
C LYS A 44 15.22 14.09 -3.54
N ARG A 45 16.05 13.35 -4.28
CA ARG A 45 16.51 12.02 -3.87
C ARG A 45 17.27 12.04 -2.55
N LEU A 46 18.13 13.05 -2.35
CA LEU A 46 18.91 13.17 -1.13
C LEU A 46 18.04 13.53 0.08
N SER A 47 17.10 14.46 -0.11
CA SER A 47 16.11 14.82 0.89
C SER A 47 15.29 13.60 1.31
N SER A 48 14.73 12.85 0.36
CA SER A 48 13.95 11.63 0.65
C SER A 48 14.69 10.66 1.59
N GLN A 49 15.95 10.35 1.28
CA GLN A 49 16.79 9.47 2.10
C GLN A 49 17.03 10.03 3.50
N PHE A 50 17.28 11.34 3.62
CA PHE A 50 17.53 11.98 4.90
C PHE A 50 16.26 12.07 5.76
N ILE A 51 15.11 12.36 5.15
CA ILE A 51 13.80 12.32 5.83
C ILE A 51 13.57 10.95 6.45
N ALA A 52 13.69 9.88 5.65
CA ALA A 52 13.49 8.52 6.13
C ALA A 52 14.45 8.18 7.29
N ARG A 53 15.73 8.53 7.12
CA ARG A 53 16.79 8.20 8.08
C ARG A 53 16.65 8.89 9.44
N PHE A 54 16.29 10.17 9.44
CA PHE A 54 16.29 11.00 10.65
C PHE A 54 14.90 11.19 11.27
N SER A 55 13.83 10.72 10.62
CA SER A 55 12.44 10.77 11.11
C SER A 55 12.26 10.37 12.59
N LYS A 56 12.97 9.33 13.04
CA LYS A 56 12.93 8.84 14.43
C LYS A 56 13.37 9.87 15.49
N LEU A 57 14.05 10.95 15.09
CA LEU A 57 14.51 12.01 15.99
C LEU A 57 13.45 13.09 16.20
N PHE A 58 12.46 13.18 15.31
CA PHE A 58 11.51 14.29 15.23
C PHE A 58 10.09 13.76 15.06
N GLU A 59 9.57 13.11 16.11
CA GLU A 59 8.20 12.56 16.12
C GLU A 59 7.14 13.63 15.79
N ASN A 60 7.38 14.88 16.20
CA ASN A 60 6.52 16.02 15.92
C ASN A 60 6.46 16.42 14.43
N LEU A 61 7.37 15.91 13.59
CA LEU A 61 7.47 16.22 12.17
C LEU A 61 7.12 15.02 11.28
N LEU A 62 6.60 13.91 11.83
CA LEU A 62 6.30 12.71 11.04
C LEU A 62 5.22 12.94 9.97
N GLU A 63 4.17 13.69 10.28
CA GLU A 63 3.13 14.03 9.29
C GLU A 63 3.68 14.91 8.17
N GLU A 64 4.50 15.92 8.51
CA GLU A 64 5.15 16.78 7.52
C GLU A 64 6.14 15.98 6.65
N SER A 65 6.88 15.06 7.26
CA SER A 65 7.79 14.12 6.58
C SER A 65 7.02 13.22 5.61
N PHE A 66 5.87 12.71 6.05
CA PHE A 66 5.04 11.87 5.20
C PHE A 66 4.45 12.64 4.01
N ASN A 67 3.99 13.87 4.22
CA ASN A 67 3.53 14.73 3.12
C ASN A 67 4.64 15.00 2.09
N CYS A 68 5.88 15.19 2.53
CA CYS A 68 7.02 15.32 1.63
C CYS A 68 7.23 14.06 0.77
N PHE A 69 7.00 12.85 1.32
CA PHE A 69 7.05 11.64 0.51
C PHE A 69 5.92 11.56 -0.50
N LEU A 70 4.71 12.02 -0.15
CA LEU A 70 3.58 12.05 -1.11
C LEU A 70 3.94 12.93 -2.32
N ASP A 71 4.45 14.14 -2.07
CA ASP A 71 4.89 15.05 -3.13
C ASP A 71 5.93 14.38 -4.05
N LEU A 72 6.84 13.59 -3.49
CA LEU A 72 7.88 12.90 -4.26
C LEU A 72 7.41 11.59 -4.93
N CYS A 73 6.33 10.97 -4.45
CA CYS A 73 5.70 9.82 -5.10
C CYS A 73 5.00 10.23 -6.41
N ASP A 74 4.62 11.49 -6.53
CA ASP A 74 4.00 12.07 -7.72
C ASP A 74 5.02 12.82 -8.61
N ASP A 75 6.32 12.63 -8.40
CA ASP A 75 7.38 13.31 -9.15
C ASP A 75 7.44 12.85 -10.62
N ASP A 76 7.81 13.75 -11.54
CA ASP A 76 7.95 13.43 -12.97
C ASP A 76 9.09 12.41 -13.24
N ASP A 77 10.17 12.44 -12.45
CA ASP A 77 11.31 11.52 -12.61
C ASP A 77 11.04 10.18 -11.92
N VAL A 78 10.92 9.12 -12.73
CA VAL A 78 10.77 7.73 -12.26
C VAL A 78 11.86 7.28 -11.29
N ASN A 79 13.07 7.85 -11.40
CA ASN A 79 14.17 7.54 -10.47
C ASN A 79 13.95 8.17 -9.10
N VAL A 80 13.34 9.36 -9.03
CA VAL A 80 12.91 9.98 -7.77
C VAL A 80 11.82 9.14 -7.13
N ARG A 81 10.76 8.82 -7.88
CA ARG A 81 9.66 7.98 -7.39
C ARG A 81 10.14 6.60 -6.89
N SER A 82 11.01 5.94 -7.64
CA SER A 82 11.59 4.64 -7.25
C SER A 82 12.44 4.72 -5.98
N GLN A 83 13.20 5.81 -5.79
CA GLN A 83 13.97 6.04 -4.56
C GLN A 83 13.05 6.22 -3.34
N VAL A 84 11.96 6.98 -3.51
CA VAL A 84 10.99 7.25 -2.44
C VAL A 84 10.32 5.97 -1.95
N VAL A 85 10.06 5.00 -2.83
CA VAL A 85 9.54 3.68 -2.43
C VAL A 85 10.46 3.00 -1.40
N HIS A 86 11.78 3.05 -1.61
CA HIS A 86 12.75 2.51 -0.66
C HIS A 86 12.80 3.31 0.66
N ASP A 87 12.72 4.62 0.56
CA ASP A 87 12.77 5.52 1.71
C ASP A 87 11.51 5.42 2.59
N LEU A 88 10.34 5.20 1.98
CA LEU A 88 9.08 4.91 2.68
C LEU A 88 9.18 3.63 3.52
N LEU A 89 9.83 2.57 3.01
CA LEU A 89 10.09 1.36 3.79
C LEU A 89 10.97 1.63 4.99
N GLN A 90 12.01 2.45 4.81
CA GLN A 90 12.88 2.85 5.91
C GLN A 90 12.14 3.71 6.94
N PHE A 91 11.29 4.64 6.50
CA PHE A 91 10.43 5.44 7.35
C PHE A 91 9.49 4.57 8.20
N CYS A 92 8.85 3.56 7.60
CA CYS A 92 7.97 2.62 8.30
C CYS A 92 8.65 1.81 9.41
N LYS A 93 9.98 1.62 9.38
CA LYS A 93 10.71 0.92 10.47
C LYS A 93 10.55 1.63 11.82
N HIS A 94 10.39 2.96 11.80
CA HIS A 94 10.24 3.79 12.99
C HIS A 94 8.81 4.33 13.14
N ALA A 95 8.17 4.70 12.04
CA ALA A 95 6.83 5.29 12.02
C ALA A 95 5.76 4.26 11.61
N ARG A 96 5.64 3.14 12.36
CA ARG A 96 4.77 2.01 12.00
C ARG A 96 3.29 2.38 11.82
N VAL A 97 2.82 3.41 12.51
CA VAL A 97 1.46 3.95 12.37
C VAL A 97 1.15 4.40 10.93
N PHE A 98 2.17 4.73 10.13
CA PHE A 98 2.01 5.11 8.74
C PHE A 98 1.94 3.92 7.77
N VAL A 99 2.23 2.68 8.20
CA VAL A 99 2.25 1.51 7.30
C VAL A 99 0.98 1.37 6.46
N PRO A 100 -0.25 1.54 7.00
CA PRO A 100 -1.45 1.49 6.16
C PRO A 100 -1.49 2.59 5.10
N ARG A 101 -1.07 3.82 5.42
CA ARG A 101 -1.03 4.94 4.47
C ARG A 101 0.06 4.73 3.42
N VAL A 102 1.22 4.19 3.81
CA VAL A 102 2.29 3.83 2.87
C VAL A 102 1.83 2.74 1.92
N ALA A 103 1.18 1.68 2.43
CA ALA A 103 0.66 0.61 1.57
C ALA A 103 -0.41 1.12 0.59
N ASP A 104 -1.29 2.04 1.01
CA ASP A 104 -2.27 2.69 0.14
C ASP A 104 -1.59 3.46 -1.01
N VAL A 105 -0.60 4.30 -0.69
CA VAL A 105 0.19 5.07 -1.68
C VAL A 105 0.95 4.15 -2.62
N LEU A 106 1.57 3.09 -2.11
CA LEU A 106 2.28 2.13 -2.97
C LEU A 106 1.32 1.41 -3.92
N VAL A 107 0.08 1.10 -3.53
CA VAL A 107 -0.93 0.54 -4.44
C VAL A 107 -1.36 1.54 -5.51
N GLN A 108 -1.42 2.84 -5.18
CA GLN A 108 -1.63 3.89 -6.18
C GLN A 108 -0.48 3.93 -7.19
N MET A 109 0.77 3.93 -6.72
CA MET A 109 1.95 3.90 -7.60
C MET A 109 2.04 2.60 -8.42
N TYR A 110 1.48 1.49 -7.92
CA TYR A 110 1.49 0.18 -8.58
C TYR A 110 0.76 0.15 -9.94
N GLN A 111 0.05 1.24 -10.29
CA GLN A 111 -0.59 1.40 -11.60
C GLN A 111 0.34 1.98 -12.67
N THR A 112 1.65 2.05 -12.41
CA THR A 112 2.67 2.50 -13.37
C THR A 112 2.85 1.52 -14.54
N ASP A 113 3.10 2.07 -15.74
CA ASP A 113 3.49 1.30 -16.93
C ASP A 113 5.01 0.99 -16.96
N ASP A 114 5.81 1.64 -16.10
CA ASP A 114 7.25 1.36 -16.01
C ASP A 114 7.50 0.07 -15.25
N LYS A 115 8.01 -0.95 -15.97
CA LYS A 115 8.24 -2.29 -15.41
C LYS A 115 9.27 -2.31 -14.27
N LYS A 116 10.24 -1.40 -14.27
CA LYS A 116 11.26 -1.36 -13.22
C LYS A 116 10.66 -0.77 -11.95
N GLU A 117 9.93 0.33 -12.09
CA GLU A 117 9.18 0.96 -11.00
C GLU A 117 8.16 -0.02 -10.40
N LEU A 118 7.37 -0.68 -11.25
CA LEU A 118 6.40 -1.71 -10.84
C LEU A 118 7.07 -2.81 -9.99
N ASN A 119 8.24 -3.29 -10.40
CA ASN A 119 8.98 -4.32 -9.67
C ASN A 119 9.48 -3.81 -8.30
N VAL A 120 9.96 -2.57 -8.23
CA VAL A 120 10.38 -1.93 -6.97
C VAL A 120 9.20 -1.82 -6.00
N ILE A 121 8.04 -1.37 -6.48
CA ILE A 121 6.81 -1.24 -5.68
C ILE A 121 6.30 -2.62 -5.23
N SER A 122 6.28 -3.62 -6.12
CA SER A 122 5.86 -4.99 -5.79
C SER A 122 6.71 -5.58 -4.67
N LEU A 123 8.03 -5.38 -4.72
CA LEU A 123 8.95 -5.83 -3.69
C LEU A 123 8.72 -5.09 -2.37
N ALA A 124 8.48 -3.78 -2.41
CA ALA A 124 8.20 -2.97 -1.24
C ALA A 124 6.90 -3.39 -0.53
N LEU A 125 5.80 -3.54 -1.29
CA LEU A 125 4.54 -4.05 -0.75
C LEU A 125 4.71 -5.46 -0.16
N SER A 126 5.49 -6.32 -0.82
CA SER A 126 5.81 -7.66 -0.30
C SER A 126 6.57 -7.58 1.02
N GLN A 127 7.56 -6.70 1.14
CA GLN A 127 8.31 -6.52 2.38
C GLN A 127 7.43 -6.03 3.52
N LEU A 128 6.57 -5.03 3.26
CA LEU A 128 5.61 -4.53 4.25
C LEU A 128 4.65 -5.64 4.69
N LEU A 129 4.13 -6.43 3.74
CA LEU A 129 3.19 -7.52 4.02
C LEU A 129 3.83 -8.61 4.92
N HIS A 130 5.14 -8.85 4.80
CA HIS A 130 5.84 -9.77 5.69
C HIS A 130 6.09 -9.16 7.07
N SER A 131 6.45 -7.88 7.15
CA SER A 131 6.81 -7.24 8.43
C SER A 131 5.62 -6.79 9.27
N GLU A 132 4.57 -6.27 8.63
CA GLU A 132 3.42 -5.62 9.26
C GLU A 132 2.11 -6.02 8.55
N PRO A 133 1.81 -7.33 8.43
CA PRO A 133 0.82 -7.90 7.51
C PRO A 133 -0.56 -7.26 7.60
N LYS A 134 -1.10 -7.13 8.82
CA LYS A 134 -2.45 -6.59 9.04
C LYS A 134 -2.53 -5.11 8.64
N ALA A 135 -1.51 -4.32 8.99
CA ALA A 135 -1.46 -2.90 8.65
C ALA A 135 -1.29 -2.68 7.14
N THR A 136 -0.46 -3.49 6.48
CA THR A 136 -0.29 -3.46 5.03
C THR A 136 -1.58 -3.83 4.31
N LEU A 137 -2.23 -4.93 4.71
CA LEU A 137 -3.50 -5.35 4.11
C LEU A 137 -4.60 -4.32 4.32
N LEU A 138 -4.65 -3.67 5.49
CA LEU A 138 -5.58 -2.56 5.72
C LEU A 138 -5.40 -1.43 4.70
N GLY A 139 -4.15 -1.03 4.43
CA GLY A 139 -3.85 -0.03 3.40
C GLY A 139 -4.27 -0.48 2.00
N ILE A 140 -3.93 -1.72 1.61
CA ILE A 140 -4.30 -2.26 0.29
C ILE A 140 -5.83 -2.31 0.12
N PHE A 141 -6.56 -2.80 1.13
CA PHE A 141 -8.02 -2.87 1.07
C PHE A 141 -8.69 -1.50 1.11
N ASN A 142 -8.18 -0.54 1.89
CA ASN A 142 -8.66 0.84 1.85
C ASN A 142 -8.55 1.41 0.43
N ARG A 143 -7.42 1.15 -0.24
CA ARG A 143 -7.25 1.59 -1.63
C ARG A 143 -8.24 0.92 -2.57
N LEU A 144 -8.39 -0.41 -2.50
CA LEU A 144 -9.35 -1.16 -3.32
C LEU A 144 -10.80 -0.71 -3.14
N LEU A 145 -11.18 -0.32 -1.92
CA LEU A 145 -12.52 0.20 -1.60
C LEU A 145 -12.71 1.66 -2.04
N SER A 146 -11.63 2.43 -2.18
CA SER A 146 -11.68 3.82 -2.67
C SER A 146 -11.70 3.91 -4.20
N MET A 147 -11.16 2.90 -4.88
CA MET A 147 -11.18 2.77 -6.34
C MET A 147 -12.54 2.22 -6.78
N ASN A 148 -13.14 2.80 -7.83
CA ASN A 148 -14.31 2.18 -8.47
C ASN A 148 -13.90 0.89 -9.20
N ALA A 149 -14.86 -0.01 -9.46
CA ALA A 149 -14.63 -1.25 -10.21
C ALA A 149 -14.27 -1.01 -11.69
N GLU A 150 -14.49 0.19 -12.22
CA GLU A 150 -14.07 0.60 -13.57
C GLU A 150 -12.57 0.97 -13.64
N ASN A 151 -11.92 1.24 -12.51
CA ASN A 151 -10.49 1.46 -12.43
C ASN A 151 -9.74 0.11 -12.54
N SER A 152 -8.50 0.14 -13.02
CA SER A 152 -7.64 -1.06 -13.04
C SER A 152 -7.24 -1.49 -11.62
N ARG A 153 -8.12 -2.23 -10.93
CA ARG A 153 -7.80 -2.91 -9.66
C ARG A 153 -7.21 -4.30 -9.88
N GLU A 154 -7.27 -4.79 -11.12
CA GLU A 154 -6.85 -6.13 -11.52
C GLU A 154 -5.41 -6.45 -11.06
N ASN A 155 -4.46 -5.54 -11.28
CA ASN A 155 -3.07 -5.74 -10.88
C ASN A 155 -2.93 -5.90 -9.36
N THR A 156 -3.65 -5.09 -8.58
CA THR A 156 -3.65 -5.16 -7.12
C THR A 156 -4.30 -6.45 -6.61
N LEU A 157 -5.40 -6.88 -7.23
CA LEU A 157 -6.08 -8.12 -6.88
C LEU A 157 -5.23 -9.35 -7.21
N LYS A 158 -4.58 -9.37 -8.38
CA LYS A 158 -3.59 -10.40 -8.74
C LYS A 158 -2.45 -10.46 -7.73
N PHE A 159 -1.88 -9.30 -7.40
CA PHE A 159 -0.85 -9.19 -6.36
C PHE A 159 -1.33 -9.80 -5.03
N LEU A 160 -2.52 -9.44 -4.55
CA LEU A 160 -3.07 -10.01 -3.30
C LEU A 160 -3.25 -11.53 -3.38
N CYS A 161 -3.84 -12.02 -4.48
CA CYS A 161 -4.08 -13.45 -4.69
C CYS A 161 -2.78 -14.26 -4.67
N GLU A 162 -1.73 -13.75 -5.31
CA GLU A 162 -0.42 -14.42 -5.37
C GLU A 162 0.31 -14.33 -4.03
N ARG A 163 0.34 -13.13 -3.42
CA ARG A 163 1.16 -12.89 -2.24
C ARG A 163 0.61 -13.55 -1.00
N LEU A 164 -0.71 -13.52 -0.79
CA LEU A 164 -1.34 -14.21 0.34
C LEU A 164 -1.07 -15.72 0.31
N LYS A 165 -1.12 -16.35 -0.87
CA LYS A 165 -0.79 -17.78 -1.03
C LYS A 165 0.68 -18.10 -0.75
N SER A 166 1.56 -17.13 -0.95
CA SER A 166 3.01 -17.27 -0.69
C SER A 166 3.41 -16.97 0.76
N LEU A 167 2.50 -16.41 1.58
CA LEU A 167 2.83 -16.06 2.96
C LEU A 167 3.03 -17.33 3.79
N PRO A 168 4.08 -17.37 4.65
CA PRO A 168 4.24 -18.44 5.62
C PRO A 168 3.05 -18.55 6.58
N ASP A 169 2.74 -19.77 6.99
CA ASP A 169 1.63 -20.08 7.92
C ASP A 169 1.71 -19.32 9.25
N ASN A 170 2.92 -19.01 9.73
CA ASN A 170 3.11 -18.25 10.96
C ASN A 170 2.81 -16.75 10.78
N VAL A 171 2.78 -16.25 9.53
CA VAL A 171 2.39 -14.88 9.20
C VAL A 171 0.88 -14.83 8.89
N LEU A 172 0.39 -15.76 8.05
CA LEU A 172 -1.03 -15.90 7.73
C LEU A 172 -1.79 -16.67 8.82
N THR A 173 -1.89 -16.04 9.99
CA THR A 173 -2.62 -16.56 11.15
C THR A 173 -4.13 -16.57 10.92
N SER A 174 -4.87 -17.34 11.72
CA SER A 174 -6.35 -17.40 11.66
C SER A 174 -7.01 -16.02 11.83
N ASP A 175 -6.45 -15.15 12.66
CA ASP A 175 -6.95 -13.79 12.87
C ASP A 175 -6.72 -12.92 11.62
N LEU A 176 -5.58 -13.10 10.95
CA LEU A 176 -5.28 -12.40 9.71
C LEU A 176 -6.17 -12.92 8.57
N GLU A 177 -6.38 -14.23 8.46
CA GLU A 177 -7.33 -14.78 7.48
C GLU A 177 -8.75 -14.26 7.72
N SER A 178 -9.20 -14.19 8.98
CA SER A 178 -10.52 -13.65 9.32
C SER A 178 -10.65 -12.18 8.91
N PHE A 179 -9.60 -11.39 9.12
CA PHE A 179 -9.52 -10.00 8.64
C PHE A 179 -9.59 -9.92 7.12
N VAL A 180 -8.82 -10.76 6.39
CA VAL A 180 -8.87 -10.82 4.92
C VAL A 180 -10.28 -11.17 4.44
N VAL A 181 -10.94 -12.16 5.02
CA VAL A 181 -12.33 -12.53 4.68
C VAL A 181 -13.28 -11.35 4.86
N GLU A 182 -13.16 -10.62 5.97
CA GLU A 182 -13.99 -9.44 6.23
C GLU A 182 -13.78 -8.34 5.19
N GLN A 183 -12.51 -8.00 4.90
CA GLN A 183 -12.21 -6.94 3.94
C GLN A 183 -12.55 -7.34 2.50
N THR A 184 -12.27 -8.58 2.09
CA THR A 184 -12.68 -9.08 0.77
C THR A 184 -14.19 -9.08 0.60
N ASN A 185 -14.96 -9.39 1.65
CA ASN A 185 -16.42 -9.28 1.60
C ASN A 185 -16.90 -7.85 1.39
N ARG A 186 -16.18 -6.85 1.92
CA ARG A 186 -16.49 -5.44 1.65
C ARG A 186 -16.23 -5.07 0.19
N VAL A 187 -15.13 -5.56 -0.39
CA VAL A 187 -14.80 -5.32 -1.81
C VAL A 187 -15.84 -5.99 -2.73
N LEU A 188 -16.38 -7.15 -2.35
CA LEU A 188 -17.41 -7.85 -3.14
C LEU A 188 -18.70 -7.03 -3.34
N HIS A 189 -18.99 -6.02 -2.52
CA HIS A 189 -20.18 -5.18 -2.70
C HIS A 189 -20.14 -4.29 -3.94
N ASP A 190 -18.94 -3.99 -4.46
CA ASP A 190 -18.73 -3.25 -5.70
C ASP A 190 -17.61 -3.93 -6.50
N VAL A 191 -18.00 -4.92 -7.28
CA VAL A 191 -17.10 -5.84 -8.00
C VAL A 191 -17.57 -6.02 -9.43
N SER A 192 -16.63 -6.01 -10.37
CA SER A 192 -16.90 -6.33 -11.77
C SER A 192 -17.00 -7.84 -12.01
N GLU A 193 -17.48 -8.23 -13.19
CA GLU A 193 -17.55 -9.64 -13.60
C GLU A 193 -16.17 -10.30 -13.64
N ASP A 194 -15.12 -9.56 -14.00
CA ASP A 194 -13.75 -10.08 -14.09
C ASP A 194 -13.08 -10.22 -12.71
N GLU A 195 -13.45 -9.36 -11.76
CA GLU A 195 -12.87 -9.34 -10.42
C GLU A 195 -13.49 -10.38 -9.50
N PHE A 196 -14.76 -10.70 -9.70
CA PHE A 196 -15.49 -11.63 -8.85
C PHE A 196 -14.79 -13.00 -8.75
N PRO A 197 -14.40 -13.67 -9.85
CA PRO A 197 -13.64 -14.92 -9.79
C PRO A 197 -12.32 -14.79 -9.03
N MET A 198 -11.61 -13.65 -9.15
CA MET A 198 -10.36 -13.42 -8.42
C MET A 198 -10.60 -13.37 -6.91
N LEU A 199 -11.64 -12.66 -6.47
CA LEU A 199 -11.98 -12.54 -5.04
C LEU A 199 -12.48 -13.87 -4.46
N ILE A 200 -13.26 -14.65 -5.21
CA ILE A 200 -13.69 -16.00 -4.79
C ILE A 200 -12.50 -16.96 -4.71
N SER A 201 -11.58 -16.91 -5.68
CA SER A 201 -10.31 -17.66 -5.64
C SER A 201 -9.45 -17.27 -4.43
N LEU A 202 -9.39 -15.98 -4.08
CA LEU A 202 -8.71 -15.51 -2.88
C LEU A 202 -9.36 -16.08 -1.62
N LEU A 203 -10.68 -15.93 -1.45
CA LEU A 203 -11.39 -16.43 -0.27
C LEU A 203 -11.26 -17.94 -0.11
N SER A 204 -11.43 -18.70 -1.18
CA SER A 204 -11.34 -20.17 -1.16
C SER A 204 -9.93 -20.69 -0.86
N SER A 205 -8.89 -19.85 -1.05
CA SER A 205 -7.51 -20.21 -0.72
C SER A 205 -7.17 -20.10 0.79
N LEU A 206 -8.02 -19.44 1.58
CA LEU A 206 -7.82 -19.27 3.01
C LEU A 206 -8.22 -20.54 3.77
N LYS A 207 -7.40 -20.94 4.75
CA LYS A 207 -7.63 -22.17 5.52
C LYS A 207 -8.93 -22.12 6.30
N CYS A 208 -9.28 -20.97 6.87
CA CYS A 208 -10.53 -20.78 7.60
C CYS A 208 -11.78 -21.05 6.71
N MET A 209 -11.66 -20.82 5.40
CA MET A 209 -12.71 -21.04 4.41
C MET A 209 -12.81 -22.49 3.92
N SER A 210 -11.81 -23.33 4.21
CA SER A 210 -11.82 -24.77 3.89
C SER A 210 -12.62 -25.62 4.89
N THR A 211 -13.13 -25.04 5.97
CA THR A 211 -14.00 -25.73 6.94
C THR A 211 -15.45 -25.84 6.42
N LEU A 212 -16.29 -26.66 7.05
CA LEU A 212 -17.72 -26.71 6.67
C LEU A 212 -18.39 -25.33 6.83
N THR A 213 -18.18 -24.69 7.98
CA THR A 213 -18.70 -23.35 8.27
C THR A 213 -18.12 -22.29 7.33
N GLY A 214 -16.83 -22.36 7.03
CA GLY A 214 -16.16 -21.49 6.07
C GLY A 214 -16.73 -21.61 4.66
N ARG A 215 -16.94 -22.85 4.18
CA ARG A 215 -17.60 -23.10 2.89
C ARG A 215 -19.05 -22.60 2.86
N GLN A 216 -19.80 -22.79 3.95
CA GLN A 216 -21.15 -22.23 4.07
C GLN A 216 -21.14 -20.70 3.99
N LYS A 217 -20.17 -20.04 4.64
CA LYS A 217 -19.96 -18.59 4.56
C LYS A 217 -19.65 -18.15 3.13
N LEU A 218 -18.76 -18.86 2.42
CA LEU A 218 -18.42 -18.58 1.02
C LEU A 218 -19.65 -18.67 0.11
N VAL A 219 -20.43 -19.75 0.24
CA VAL A 219 -21.68 -19.94 -0.51
C VAL A 219 -22.68 -18.84 -0.20
N GLY A 220 -22.76 -18.39 1.06
CA GLY A 220 -23.58 -17.25 1.47
C GLY A 220 -23.19 -15.95 0.76
N MET A 221 -21.88 -15.65 0.71
CA MET A 221 -21.34 -14.48 0.00
C MET A 221 -21.66 -14.52 -1.50
N ILE A 222 -21.41 -15.66 -2.15
CA ILE A 222 -21.72 -15.87 -3.57
C ILE A 222 -23.22 -15.72 -3.83
N SER A 223 -24.06 -16.29 -2.98
CA SER A 223 -25.52 -16.21 -3.11
C SER A 223 -26.02 -14.78 -2.94
N GLN A 224 -25.45 -14.02 -2.01
CA GLN A 224 -25.77 -12.61 -1.82
C GLN A 224 -25.40 -11.80 -3.07
N GLN A 225 -24.23 -12.06 -3.66
CA GLN A 225 -23.82 -11.38 -4.88
C GLN A 225 -24.75 -11.68 -6.06
N ALA A 226 -25.09 -12.96 -6.26
CA ALA A 226 -26.02 -13.36 -7.31
C ALA A 226 -27.40 -12.69 -7.17
N LEU A 227 -27.91 -12.58 -5.93
CA LEU A 227 -29.18 -11.91 -5.64
C LEU A 227 -29.12 -10.39 -5.86
N GLN A 228 -27.98 -9.75 -5.57
CA GLN A 228 -27.79 -8.32 -5.84
C GLN A 228 -27.75 -8.03 -7.35
N ALA A 229 -27.04 -8.87 -8.12
CA ALA A 229 -26.93 -8.70 -9.56
C ALA A 229 -28.22 -9.08 -10.30
N VAL A 230 -28.96 -10.08 -9.80
CA VAL A 230 -30.21 -10.58 -10.40
C VAL A 230 -31.31 -10.68 -9.32
N PRO A 231 -31.90 -9.55 -8.89
CA PRO A 231 -32.94 -9.54 -7.86
C PRO A 231 -34.25 -10.19 -8.34
N THR A 232 -34.49 -10.21 -9.65
CA THR A 232 -35.60 -10.92 -10.31
C THR A 232 -35.04 -11.68 -11.51
N PHE A 233 -35.25 -12.99 -11.56
CA PHE A 233 -34.73 -13.83 -12.64
C PHE A 233 -35.42 -13.52 -13.97
N ASN A 234 -34.67 -13.02 -14.95
CA ASN A 234 -35.09 -12.89 -16.34
C ASN A 234 -34.14 -13.71 -17.25
N VAL A 235 -34.68 -14.34 -18.30
CA VAL A 235 -33.95 -15.22 -19.23
C VAL A 235 -32.79 -14.50 -19.93
N SER A 236 -32.83 -13.18 -20.03
CA SER A 236 -31.74 -12.34 -20.55
C SER A 236 -30.56 -12.12 -19.58
N GLN A 237 -30.69 -12.52 -18.31
CA GLN A 237 -29.65 -12.36 -17.27
C GLN A 237 -28.91 -13.68 -16.97
N PHE A 238 -28.96 -14.62 -17.91
CA PHE A 238 -28.45 -15.98 -17.72
C PHE A 238 -26.93 -16.01 -17.47
N GLU A 239 -26.15 -15.15 -18.13
CA GLU A 239 -24.68 -15.11 -17.99
C GLU A 239 -24.23 -14.73 -16.57
N VAL A 240 -24.86 -13.73 -15.95
CA VAL A 240 -24.57 -13.30 -14.56
C VAL A 240 -24.82 -14.42 -13.54
N VAL A 241 -25.87 -15.23 -13.76
CA VAL A 241 -26.19 -16.38 -12.92
C VAL A 241 -25.18 -17.52 -13.10
N VAL A 242 -24.59 -17.67 -14.29
CA VAL A 242 -23.55 -18.68 -14.57
C VAL A 242 -22.22 -18.29 -13.95
N ILE A 243 -21.81 -17.01 -14.01
CA ILE A 243 -20.58 -16.51 -13.37
C ILE A 243 -20.61 -16.73 -11.85
N CYS A 244 -21.77 -16.58 -11.21
CA CYS A 244 -21.92 -16.83 -9.78
C CYS A 244 -22.03 -18.34 -9.41
N LYS A 245 -22.16 -19.25 -10.38
CA LYS A 245 -22.33 -20.70 -10.15
C LYS A 245 -21.12 -21.54 -10.57
N GLY A 246 -20.22 -21.00 -11.39
CA GLY A 246 -18.95 -21.63 -11.79
C GLY A 246 -17.84 -21.37 -10.76
#